data_AF-A0A4Y2CXQ0-F1
#
_entry.id   AF-A0A4Y2CXQ0-F1
#
_cell.length_a   1.000
_cell.length_b   1.000
_cell.length_c   1.000
_cell.angle_alpha   90.00
_cell.angle_beta   90.00
_cell.angle_gamma   90.00
#
_symmetry.space_group_name_H-M   'P 1'
#
loop_
_entity.id
_entity.type
_entity.pdbx_description
1 polymer ?
#
loop_
_entity_poly.entity_id
_entity_poly.type
_entity_poly.pdbx_seq_one_letter_code
_entity_poly.pdbx_strand_id
1 'polypeptide(L)'
;MYHFNRHCFGVTCSPFVLAATIKTHIKKYKEKHPFAYEMLNESYVDDLFYGSCTIQDAFTLSSDAVSILKDSNMNMRKFDTNSKELKNVWLNSNSDIETNEHSDNHLKVLGLVWNNLDDTLEIQETPDPISWKHCSGKHNPADLLTRGLSSRDLITFIKWWHGPEWLRDAENLWPKVKEFENELVNSEVTSEYKSCVIVSSAIVQEKILDPGKFSCLRNLLRVTAWVVRFVNALKRKNAEKGPLTSDELTNAEMF
;
A
#
# COMPACT_ATOMS: atom_id res chain seq x y z
N MET A 1 15.23 -17.67 17.35
CA MET A 1 14.25 -16.59 17.65
C MET A 1 14.51 -15.49 16.64
N TYR A 2 13.50 -15.14 15.82
CA TYR A 2 13.64 -14.12 14.78
C TYR A 2 13.13 -12.77 15.31
N HIS A 3 13.83 -11.68 14.97
CA HIS A 3 13.42 -10.31 15.29
C HIS A 3 13.33 -9.52 13.98
N PHE A 4 12.37 -8.60 13.90
CA PHE A 4 12.15 -7.77 12.73
C PHE A 4 12.83 -6.41 12.91
N ASN A 5 13.70 -6.04 11.97
CA ASN A 5 14.41 -4.73 11.96
C ASN A 5 13.70 -3.68 11.09
N ARG A 6 12.55 -4.04 10.54
CA ARG A 6 11.68 -3.19 9.72
C ARG A 6 10.26 -3.32 10.24
N HIS A 7 9.45 -2.35 9.88
CA HIS A 7 8.04 -2.40 10.22
C HIS A 7 7.41 -3.67 9.66
N CYS A 8 6.77 -4.45 10.53
CA CYS A 8 6.31 -5.78 10.17
C CYS A 8 5.06 -5.70 9.29
N PHE A 9 5.01 -6.51 8.24
CA PHE A 9 3.73 -6.80 7.60
C PHE A 9 2.87 -7.66 8.54
N GLY A 10 1.56 -7.39 8.58
CA GLY A 10 0.60 -8.19 9.35
C GLY A 10 0.41 -7.81 10.82
N VAL A 11 1.11 -6.79 11.35
CA VAL A 11 0.75 -6.22 12.67
C VAL A 11 -0.28 -5.11 12.51
N THR A 12 -1.23 -5.05 13.45
CA THR A 12 -2.41 -4.17 13.37
C THR A 12 -2.08 -2.68 13.30
N CYS A 13 -0.95 -2.26 13.87
CA CYS A 13 -0.50 -0.87 13.80
C CYS A 13 0.15 -0.51 12.46
N SER A 14 0.44 -1.48 11.59
CA SER A 14 1.24 -1.22 10.40
C SER A 14 0.63 -0.28 9.38
N PRO A 15 -0.64 -0.49 8.99
CA PRO A 15 -1.32 0.41 8.07
C PRO A 15 -1.39 1.85 8.59
N PHE A 16 -1.62 2.01 9.91
CA PHE A 16 -1.69 3.34 10.53
C PHE A 16 -0.37 4.09 10.45
N VAL A 17 0.74 3.44 10.80
CA VAL A 17 2.08 4.08 10.78
C VAL A 17 2.48 4.45 9.36
N LEU A 18 2.21 3.58 8.37
CA LEU A 18 2.46 3.88 6.95
C LEU A 18 1.64 5.09 6.50
N ALA A 19 0.32 5.08 6.73
CA ALA A 19 -0.57 6.17 6.35
C ALA A 19 -0.18 7.50 7.01
N ALA A 20 0.16 7.48 8.31
CA ALA A 20 0.61 8.68 9.02
C ALA A 20 1.94 9.22 8.45
N THR A 21 2.85 8.33 8.06
CA THR A 21 4.15 8.69 7.45
C THR A 21 3.95 9.35 6.09
N ILE A 22 3.15 8.72 5.21
CA ILE A 22 2.82 9.26 3.89
C ILE A 22 2.14 10.62 4.04
N LYS A 23 1.08 10.72 4.85
CA LYS A 23 0.34 11.98 5.09
C LYS A 23 1.21 13.09 5.63
N THR A 24 2.19 12.77 6.47
CA THR A 24 3.13 13.76 7.01
C THR A 24 4.12 14.22 5.93
N HIS A 25 4.61 13.31 5.09
CA HIS A 25 5.54 13.63 4.01
C HIS A 25 4.91 14.50 2.92
N ILE A 26 3.73 14.11 2.43
CA ILE A 26 3.06 14.80 1.31
C ILE A 26 2.65 16.23 1.65
N LYS A 27 2.43 16.57 2.93
CA LYS A 27 2.09 17.95 3.37
C LYS A 27 3.08 19.00 2.89
N LYS A 28 4.36 18.65 2.74
CA LYS A 28 5.41 19.55 2.24
C LYS A 28 5.16 19.99 0.79
N TYR A 29 4.42 19.19 0.03
CA TYR A 29 4.18 19.39 -1.40
C TYR A 29 2.82 20.02 -1.68
N LYS A 30 2.00 20.29 -0.66
CA LYS A 30 0.63 20.82 -0.83
C LYS A 30 0.57 22.10 -1.66
N GLU A 31 1.53 23.02 -1.48
CA GLU A 31 1.55 24.28 -2.23
C GLU A 31 2.11 24.12 -3.64
N LYS A 32 3.11 23.24 -3.82
CA LYS A 32 3.84 23.07 -5.09
C LYS A 32 3.13 22.10 -6.06
N HIS A 33 2.50 21.05 -5.52
CA HIS A 33 1.81 19.99 -6.25
C HIS A 33 0.45 19.69 -5.59
N PRO A 34 -0.53 20.63 -5.65
CA PRO A 34 -1.79 20.50 -4.92
C PRO A 34 -2.61 19.27 -5.34
N PHE A 35 -2.69 18.98 -6.64
CA PHE A 35 -3.44 17.84 -7.15
C PHE A 35 -2.79 16.49 -6.79
N ALA A 36 -1.47 16.39 -6.86
CA ALA A 36 -0.76 15.18 -6.43
C ALA A 36 -0.87 14.98 -4.92
N TYR A 37 -0.88 16.06 -4.12
CA TYR A 37 -1.15 16.00 -2.69
C TYR A 37 -2.55 15.46 -2.40
N GLU A 38 -3.59 15.95 -3.08
CA GLU A 38 -4.96 15.47 -2.92
C GLU A 38 -5.06 13.99 -3.28
N MET A 39 -4.55 13.60 -4.45
CA MET A 39 -4.50 12.21 -4.90
C MET A 39 -3.80 11.29 -3.89
N LEU A 40 -2.60 11.64 -3.44
CA LEU A 40 -1.85 10.81 -2.49
C LEU A 40 -2.51 10.76 -1.10
N ASN A 41 -3.27 11.78 -0.72
CA ASN A 41 -3.98 11.81 0.55
C ASN A 41 -5.18 10.83 0.58
N GLU A 42 -5.72 10.49 -0.60
CA GLU A 42 -6.78 9.49 -0.81
C GLU A 42 -6.24 8.06 -0.98
N SER A 43 -4.93 7.84 -0.80
CA SER A 43 -4.35 6.48 -0.82
C SER A 43 -4.96 5.58 0.26
N TYR A 44 -5.22 4.32 -0.12
CA TYR A 44 -5.68 3.28 0.78
C TYR A 44 -4.51 2.37 1.13
N VAL A 45 -3.92 2.59 2.32
CA VAL A 45 -2.75 1.84 2.79
C VAL A 45 -1.60 1.91 1.77
N ASP A 46 -1.31 0.83 1.05
CA ASP A 46 -0.25 0.71 0.04
C ASP A 46 -0.76 0.80 -1.40
N ASP A 47 -2.09 0.92 -1.59
CA ASP A 47 -2.74 1.03 -2.89
C ASP A 47 -3.21 2.47 -3.18
N LEU A 48 -3.03 2.91 -4.43
CA LEU A 48 -3.52 4.20 -4.94
C LEU A 48 -4.34 3.98 -6.21
N PHE A 49 -5.54 4.57 -6.21
CA PHE A 49 -6.47 4.59 -7.34
C PHE A 49 -6.89 6.04 -7.58
N TYR A 50 -6.63 6.57 -8.77
CA TYR A 50 -7.03 7.93 -9.09
C TYR A 50 -7.32 8.15 -10.56
N GLY A 51 -8.27 9.03 -10.85
CA GLY A 51 -8.72 9.34 -12.20
C GLY A 51 -8.39 10.77 -12.64
N SER A 52 -8.08 10.98 -13.91
CA SER A 52 -8.01 12.33 -14.52
C SER A 52 -8.88 12.46 -15.77
N CYS A 53 -9.22 13.70 -16.14
CA CYS A 53 -10.02 13.98 -17.34
C CYS A 53 -9.17 14.00 -18.62
N THR A 54 -7.85 14.18 -18.51
CA THR A 54 -6.93 14.21 -19.66
C THR A 54 -5.70 13.34 -19.42
N ILE A 55 -5.12 12.83 -20.51
CA ILE A 55 -3.89 12.02 -20.49
C ILE A 55 -2.72 12.83 -19.95
N GLN A 56 -2.62 14.11 -20.31
CA GLN A 56 -1.56 14.99 -19.83
C GLN A 56 -1.65 15.20 -18.32
N ASP A 57 -2.84 15.40 -17.78
CA ASP A 57 -3.04 15.52 -16.33
C ASP A 57 -2.72 14.20 -15.62
N ALA A 58 -3.13 13.06 -16.19
CA ALA A 58 -2.82 11.73 -15.66
C ALA A 58 -1.32 11.48 -15.61
N PHE A 59 -0.62 11.84 -16.69
CA PHE A 59 0.83 11.71 -16.80
C PHE A 59 1.56 12.62 -15.80
N THR A 60 1.09 13.86 -15.65
CA THR A 60 1.65 14.82 -14.70
C THR A 60 1.44 14.33 -13.27
N LEU A 61 0.23 13.87 -12.93
CA LEU A 61 -0.10 13.32 -11.61
C LEU A 61 0.73 12.09 -11.27
N SER A 62 0.83 11.13 -12.19
CA SER A 62 1.65 9.92 -11.99
C SER A 62 3.13 10.26 -11.82
N SER A 63 3.67 11.16 -12.64
CA SER A 63 5.07 11.62 -12.53
C SER A 63 5.34 12.36 -11.22
N ASP A 64 4.45 13.27 -10.82
CA ASP A 64 4.55 14.01 -9.57
C ASP A 64 4.48 13.07 -8.37
N ALA A 65 3.58 12.08 -8.38
CA ALA A 65 3.45 11.10 -7.32
C ALA A 65 4.73 10.26 -7.14
N VAL A 66 5.30 9.78 -8.25
CA VAL A 66 6.58 9.06 -8.23
C VAL A 66 7.67 9.94 -7.63
N SER A 67 7.79 11.19 -8.10
CA SER A 67 8.80 12.14 -7.60
C SER A 67 8.65 12.43 -6.10
N ILE A 68 7.42 12.71 -5.65
CA ILE A 68 7.12 13.01 -4.25
C ILE A 68 7.46 11.83 -3.34
N LEU A 69 7.04 10.61 -3.68
CA LEU A 69 7.28 9.44 -2.85
C LEU A 69 8.74 8.98 -2.92
N LYS A 70 9.42 9.15 -4.06
CA LYS A 70 10.85 8.88 -4.23
C LYS A 70 11.71 9.75 -3.29
N ASP A 71 11.30 10.99 -2.98
CA ASP A 71 11.98 11.83 -1.99
C ASP A 71 11.98 11.22 -0.58
N SER A 72 10.93 10.44 -0.25
CA SER A 72 10.87 9.63 0.99
C SER A 72 11.44 8.22 0.84
N ASN A 73 12.12 7.94 -0.28
CA ASN A 73 12.65 6.62 -0.62
C ASN A 73 11.55 5.52 -0.68
N MET A 74 10.32 5.93 -1.02
CA MET A 74 9.17 5.08 -1.28
C MET A 74 8.97 4.95 -2.79
N ASN A 75 9.18 3.75 -3.32
CA ASN A 75 9.06 3.49 -4.76
C ASN A 75 7.65 2.99 -5.08
N MET A 76 6.95 3.76 -5.91
CA MET A 76 5.67 3.38 -6.49
C MET A 76 5.89 2.42 -7.67
N ARG A 77 5.04 1.40 -7.80
CA ARG A 77 5.18 0.36 -8.84
C ARG A 77 3.85 -0.16 -9.35
N LYS A 78 3.94 -1.04 -10.35
CA LYS A 78 2.80 -1.74 -10.95
C LYS A 78 1.76 -0.75 -11.47
N PHE A 79 2.24 0.35 -12.05
CA PHE A 79 1.36 1.32 -12.70
C PHE A 79 0.59 0.63 -13.83
N ASP A 80 -0.72 0.83 -13.86
CA ASP A 80 -1.56 0.39 -14.95
C ASP A 80 -2.73 1.36 -15.14
N THR A 81 -3.31 1.33 -16.33
CA THR A 81 -4.32 2.30 -16.75
C THR A 81 -5.27 1.70 -17.78
N ASN A 82 -6.49 2.23 -17.82
CA ASN A 82 -7.46 1.95 -18.88
C ASN A 82 -7.16 2.67 -20.21
N SER A 83 -6.22 3.63 -20.22
CA SER A 83 -5.84 4.35 -21.43
C SER A 83 -4.57 3.77 -22.07
N LYS A 84 -4.72 3.16 -23.24
CA LYS A 84 -3.58 2.69 -24.06
C LYS A 84 -2.63 3.83 -24.41
N GLU A 85 -3.17 5.02 -24.64
CA GLU A 85 -2.38 6.22 -24.94
C GLU A 85 -1.51 6.62 -23.75
N LEU A 86 -2.08 6.67 -22.54
CA LEU A 86 -1.32 6.95 -21.33
C LEU A 86 -0.26 5.87 -21.04
N LYS A 87 -0.61 4.59 -21.21
CA LYS A 87 0.32 3.47 -21.04
C LYS A 87 1.53 3.60 -21.97
N ASN A 88 1.29 3.96 -23.24
CA ASN A 88 2.37 4.23 -24.21
C ASN A 88 3.20 5.45 -23.82
N VAL A 89 2.58 6.52 -23.30
CA VAL A 89 3.32 7.70 -22.82
C VAL A 89 4.25 7.30 -21.69
N TRP A 90 3.82 6.50 -20.70
CA TRP A 90 4.69 6.02 -19.62
C TRP A 90 5.90 5.24 -20.13
N LEU A 91 5.66 4.29 -21.05
CA LEU A 91 6.72 3.46 -21.63
C LEU A 91 7.73 4.26 -22.47
N ASN A 92 7.28 5.28 -23.20
CA ASN A 92 8.13 6.03 -24.13
C ASN A 92 8.84 7.22 -23.49
N SER A 93 8.38 7.70 -22.33
CA SER A 93 8.84 8.96 -21.74
C SER A 93 10.15 8.85 -20.94
N ASN A 94 10.81 7.68 -20.86
CA ASN A 94 11.90 7.42 -19.91
C ASN A 94 11.55 7.87 -18.48
N SER A 95 10.27 7.78 -18.13
CA SER A 95 9.77 8.15 -16.80
C SER A 95 10.18 7.09 -15.77
N ASP A 96 10.35 7.50 -14.51
CA ASP A 96 10.58 6.59 -13.37
C ASP A 96 9.33 5.72 -13.04
N ILE A 97 8.34 5.67 -13.94
CA ILE A 97 7.05 5.00 -13.74
C ILE A 97 7.20 3.53 -14.10
N GLU A 98 7.27 2.69 -13.08
CA GLU A 98 7.34 1.23 -13.23
C GLU A 98 5.95 0.64 -13.55
N THR A 99 5.65 0.43 -14.83
CA THR A 99 4.40 -0.19 -15.30
C THR A 99 4.35 -1.69 -15.02
N ASN A 100 3.16 -2.27 -14.95
CA ASN A 100 3.02 -3.73 -14.85
C ASN A 100 3.33 -4.43 -16.19
N GLU A 101 4.51 -5.02 -16.30
CA GLU A 101 5.00 -5.71 -17.52
C GLU A 101 4.30 -7.04 -17.82
N HIS A 102 3.58 -7.62 -16.84
CA HIS A 102 3.00 -8.96 -16.92
C HIS A 102 1.48 -9.01 -16.70
N SER A 103 0.75 -7.90 -16.87
CA SER A 103 -0.71 -7.96 -16.70
C SER A 103 -1.40 -8.59 -17.91
N ASP A 104 -2.12 -9.69 -17.66
CA ASP A 104 -3.13 -10.27 -18.57
C ASP A 104 -4.38 -9.36 -18.66
N ASN A 105 -4.22 -8.03 -18.63
CA ASN A 105 -5.26 -7.01 -18.45
C ASN A 105 -6.04 -7.09 -17.11
N HIS A 106 -5.78 -8.12 -16.30
CA HIS A 106 -6.44 -8.37 -15.02
C HIS A 106 -5.51 -8.02 -13.86
N LEU A 107 -5.87 -7.01 -13.07
CA LEU A 107 -5.13 -6.54 -11.91
C LEU A 107 -5.89 -6.77 -10.62
N LYS A 108 -5.21 -7.23 -9.57
CA LYS A 108 -5.85 -7.31 -8.26
C LYS A 108 -5.87 -5.93 -7.59
N VAL A 109 -7.07 -5.50 -7.22
CA VAL A 109 -7.38 -4.18 -6.67
C VAL A 109 -8.26 -4.39 -5.46
N LEU A 110 -7.73 -4.18 -4.24
CA LEU A 110 -8.47 -4.39 -2.98
C LEU A 110 -9.16 -5.77 -2.87
N GLY A 111 -8.60 -6.79 -3.52
CA GLY A 111 -9.15 -8.15 -3.57
C GLY A 111 -10.12 -8.43 -4.72
N LEU A 112 -10.52 -7.41 -5.49
CA LEU A 112 -11.25 -7.53 -6.75
C LEU A 112 -10.27 -7.66 -7.93
N VAL A 113 -10.77 -8.08 -9.09
CA VAL A 113 -10.01 -8.10 -10.33
C VAL A 113 -10.46 -6.94 -11.21
N TRP A 114 -9.59 -5.99 -11.51
CA TRP A 114 -9.84 -4.93 -12.46
C TRP A 114 -9.38 -5.35 -13.85
N ASN A 115 -10.31 -5.34 -14.81
CA ASN A 115 -10.02 -5.43 -16.23
C ASN A 115 -9.81 -4.01 -16.76
N ASN A 116 -8.57 -3.68 -17.11
CA ASN A 116 -8.22 -2.34 -17.57
C ASN A 116 -8.73 -2.01 -18.98
N LEU A 117 -9.09 -3.00 -19.82
CA LEU A 117 -9.56 -2.73 -21.18
C LEU A 117 -11.01 -2.25 -21.19
N ASP A 118 -11.84 -2.93 -20.42
CA ASP A 118 -13.28 -2.65 -20.34
C ASP A 118 -13.62 -1.72 -19.17
N ASP A 119 -12.61 -1.39 -18.34
CA ASP A 119 -12.74 -0.60 -17.11
C ASP A 119 -13.78 -1.18 -16.15
N THR A 120 -13.73 -2.50 -15.96
CA THR A 120 -14.68 -3.25 -15.12
C THR A 120 -13.98 -3.86 -13.91
N LEU A 121 -14.69 -3.90 -12.78
CA LEU A 121 -14.28 -4.64 -11.58
C LEU A 121 -15.07 -5.94 -11.50
N GLU A 122 -14.35 -7.05 -11.44
CA GLU A 122 -14.86 -8.40 -11.37
C GLU A 122 -14.58 -9.01 -10.00
N ILE A 123 -15.57 -9.73 -9.47
CA ILE A 123 -15.40 -10.55 -8.28
C ILE A 123 -14.83 -11.88 -8.76
N GLN A 124 -13.68 -12.28 -8.21
CA GLN A 124 -13.12 -13.60 -8.51
C GLN A 124 -14.13 -14.65 -8.04
N GLU A 125 -14.74 -15.40 -8.97
CA GLU A 125 -15.78 -16.39 -8.64
C GLU A 125 -15.27 -17.32 -7.54
N THR A 126 -15.82 -17.15 -6.33
CA THR A 126 -15.72 -18.17 -5.30
C THR A 126 -16.61 -19.33 -5.72
N PRO A 127 -16.28 -20.60 -5.39
CA PRO A 127 -17.03 -21.77 -5.85
C PRO A 127 -18.52 -21.83 -5.44
N ASP A 128 -19.08 -20.81 -4.77
CA ASP A 128 -20.51 -20.70 -4.53
C ASP A 128 -20.94 -19.22 -4.29
N PRO A 129 -21.78 -18.61 -5.15
CA PRO A 129 -22.36 -17.27 -4.91
C PRO A 129 -23.33 -17.22 -3.71
N ILE A 130 -23.77 -18.38 -3.20
CA ILE A 130 -24.89 -18.52 -2.25
C ILE A 130 -24.57 -18.05 -0.82
N SER A 131 -23.30 -17.89 -0.45
CA SER A 131 -22.89 -17.60 0.94
C SER A 131 -22.70 -16.12 1.29
N TRP A 132 -22.90 -15.19 0.34
CA TRP A 132 -22.72 -13.75 0.62
C TRP A 132 -24.00 -13.18 1.23
N LYS A 133 -23.92 -12.70 2.48
CA LYS A 133 -25.05 -12.10 3.20
C LYS A 133 -24.74 -10.62 3.49
N HIS A 134 -25.66 -9.73 3.15
CA HIS A 134 -25.49 -8.30 3.40
C HIS A 134 -25.60 -7.98 4.89
N CYS A 135 -24.53 -7.43 5.48
CA CYS A 135 -24.57 -6.80 6.80
C CYS A 135 -24.88 -5.31 6.63
N SER A 136 -26.03 -4.83 7.10
CA SER A 136 -26.38 -3.42 6.97
C SER A 136 -25.37 -2.52 7.71
N GLY A 137 -25.15 -1.31 7.22
CA GLY A 137 -24.18 -0.36 7.79
C GLY A 137 -24.41 -0.03 9.29
N LYS A 138 -25.63 -0.21 9.81
CA LYS A 138 -25.92 -0.09 11.26
C LYS A 138 -25.25 -1.18 12.11
N HIS A 139 -24.94 -2.31 11.49
CA HIS A 139 -24.34 -3.48 12.12
C HIS A 139 -22.90 -3.72 11.64
N ASN A 140 -22.47 -3.10 10.53
CA ASN A 140 -21.12 -3.22 10.04
C ASN A 140 -20.13 -2.51 10.99
N PRO A 141 -19.22 -3.23 11.67
CA PRO A 141 -18.24 -2.59 12.53
C PRO A 141 -17.27 -1.69 11.75
N ALA A 142 -16.99 -1.97 10.47
CA ALA A 142 -16.14 -1.12 9.63
C ALA A 142 -16.69 0.30 9.45
N ASP A 143 -18.02 0.46 9.47
CA ASP A 143 -18.67 1.78 9.36
C ASP A 143 -18.39 2.69 10.56
N LEU A 144 -18.06 2.12 11.73
CA LEU A 144 -17.73 2.92 12.92
C LEU A 144 -16.47 3.74 12.71
N LEU A 145 -15.45 3.13 12.08
CA LEU A 145 -14.20 3.82 11.76
C LEU A 145 -14.39 4.86 10.67
N THR A 146 -15.10 4.52 9.58
CA THR A 146 -15.32 5.45 8.46
C THR A 146 -16.22 6.63 8.83
N ARG A 147 -17.03 6.51 9.89
CA ARG A 147 -17.84 7.62 10.44
C ARG A 147 -17.13 8.44 11.53
N GLY A 148 -15.84 8.22 11.75
CA GLY A 148 -15.01 9.08 12.58
C GLY A 148 -15.00 8.77 14.08
N LEU A 149 -15.23 7.50 14.47
CA LEU A 149 -15.11 7.09 15.87
C LEU A 149 -13.66 7.23 16.36
N SER A 150 -13.46 7.79 17.56
CA SER A 150 -12.11 7.96 18.13
C SER A 150 -11.50 6.62 18.53
N SER A 151 -10.17 6.50 18.53
CA SER A 151 -9.48 5.27 18.96
C SER A 151 -9.80 4.87 20.42
N ARG A 152 -10.13 5.84 21.29
CA ARG A 152 -10.51 5.57 22.69
C ARG A 152 -11.90 4.95 22.76
N ASP A 153 -12.83 5.45 21.97
CA ASP A 153 -14.21 4.94 21.91
C ASP A 153 -14.29 3.61 21.14
N LEU A 154 -13.38 3.38 20.20
CA LEU A 154 -13.30 2.12 19.47
C LEU A 154 -12.93 0.94 20.38
N ILE A 155 -12.01 1.16 21.32
CA ILE A 155 -11.58 0.12 22.27
C ILE A 155 -12.76 -0.34 23.15
N THR A 156 -13.66 0.58 23.51
CA THR A 156 -14.85 0.27 24.32
C THR A 156 -15.99 -0.31 23.51
N PHE A 157 -15.93 -0.24 22.17
CA PHE A 157 -17.02 -0.69 21.30
C PHE A 157 -16.98 -2.20 21.05
N ILE A 158 -17.78 -2.94 21.83
CA ILE A 158 -17.80 -4.42 21.80
C ILE A 158 -18.06 -5.00 20.39
N LYS A 159 -18.92 -4.34 19.59
CA LYS A 159 -19.27 -4.77 18.22
C LYS A 159 -18.08 -4.76 17.26
N TRP A 160 -17.06 -3.93 17.52
CA TRP A 160 -15.83 -3.93 16.72
C TRP A 160 -15.06 -5.24 16.86
N TRP A 161 -14.91 -5.72 18.10
CA TRP A 161 -14.14 -6.93 18.42
C TRP A 161 -14.91 -8.23 18.16
N HIS A 162 -16.23 -8.15 18.22
CA HIS A 162 -17.09 -9.33 18.28
C HIS A 162 -18.06 -9.46 17.11
N GLY A 163 -18.17 -8.42 16.28
CA GLY A 163 -19.14 -8.35 15.20
C GLY A 163 -20.58 -8.17 15.69
N PRO A 164 -21.55 -8.23 14.76
CA PRO A 164 -22.97 -8.28 15.08
C PRO A 164 -23.33 -9.54 15.87
N GLU A 165 -24.27 -9.43 16.81
CA GLU A 165 -24.72 -10.57 17.64
C GLU A 165 -25.24 -11.72 16.78
N TRP A 166 -26.02 -11.42 15.74
CA TRP A 166 -26.63 -12.40 14.85
C TRP A 166 -25.61 -13.25 14.07
N LEU A 167 -24.36 -12.77 13.91
CA LEU A 167 -23.31 -13.55 13.24
C LEU A 167 -22.88 -14.79 14.07
N ARG A 168 -23.18 -14.77 15.37
CA ARG A 168 -22.92 -15.88 16.30
C ARG A 168 -24.06 -16.88 16.37
N ASP A 169 -25.23 -16.48 15.91
CA ASP A 169 -26.41 -17.32 15.87
C ASP A 169 -26.34 -18.27 14.67
N ALA A 170 -27.16 -19.34 14.70
CA ALA A 170 -27.28 -20.25 13.58
C ALA A 170 -27.78 -19.50 12.32
N GLU A 171 -27.30 -19.89 11.13
CA GLU A 171 -27.53 -19.16 9.87
C GLU A 171 -29.03 -18.94 9.55
N ASN A 172 -29.89 -19.86 9.99
CA ASN A 172 -31.34 -19.75 9.83
C ASN A 172 -31.98 -18.61 10.65
N LEU A 173 -31.26 -18.06 11.64
CA LEU A 173 -31.66 -16.92 12.46
C LEU A 173 -31.08 -15.59 11.96
N TRP A 174 -30.22 -15.62 10.94
CA TRP A 174 -29.62 -14.40 10.41
C TRP A 174 -30.68 -13.49 9.77
N PRO A 175 -30.45 -12.16 9.74
CA PRO A 175 -31.37 -11.23 9.09
C PRO A 175 -31.59 -11.65 7.64
N LYS A 176 -32.84 -11.94 7.28
CA LYS A 176 -33.20 -12.24 5.89
C LYS A 176 -33.04 -10.96 5.08
N VAL A 177 -32.09 -10.96 4.15
CA VAL A 177 -31.90 -9.87 3.19
C VAL A 177 -33.22 -9.73 2.42
N LYS A 178 -33.83 -8.54 2.46
CA LYS A 178 -34.91 -8.23 1.51
C LYS A 178 -34.28 -8.36 0.14
N GLU A 179 -34.82 -9.21 -0.73
CA GLU A 179 -34.42 -9.27 -2.14
C GLU A 179 -34.35 -7.82 -2.65
N PHE A 180 -33.17 -7.40 -3.11
CA PHE A 180 -33.03 -6.09 -3.72
C PHE A 180 -33.91 -6.13 -4.97
N GLU A 181 -35.05 -5.44 -4.95
CA GLU A 181 -35.75 -5.07 -6.18
C GLU A 181 -34.75 -4.26 -7.01
N ASN A 182 -34.49 -4.70 -8.24
CA ASN A 182 -33.46 -4.23 -9.17
C ASN A 182 -33.60 -2.75 -9.62
N GLU A 183 -34.29 -1.88 -8.88
CA GLU A 183 -34.70 -0.55 -9.37
C GLU A 183 -33.69 0.59 -9.12
N LEU A 184 -32.57 0.38 -8.44
CA LEU A 184 -31.64 1.48 -8.08
C LEU A 184 -30.27 1.48 -8.77
N VAL A 185 -30.00 0.60 -9.75
CA VAL A 185 -28.68 0.54 -10.40
C VAL A 185 -28.47 1.64 -11.46
N ASN A 186 -29.51 2.35 -11.89
CA ASN A 186 -29.42 3.21 -13.08
C ASN A 186 -29.24 4.72 -12.84
N SER A 187 -29.19 5.22 -11.60
CA SER A 187 -29.19 6.69 -11.37
C SER A 187 -27.87 7.31 -10.87
N GLU A 188 -26.84 6.52 -10.56
CA GLU A 188 -25.53 7.05 -10.10
C GLU A 188 -24.39 6.87 -11.11
N VAL A 189 -24.68 6.40 -12.33
CA VAL A 189 -23.71 6.43 -13.44
C VAL A 189 -23.84 7.79 -14.15
N THR A 190 -23.41 8.86 -13.49
CA THR A 190 -22.88 10.00 -14.25
C THR A 190 -21.52 9.57 -14.78
N SER A 191 -21.52 9.07 -16.02
CA SER A 191 -20.32 8.60 -16.73
C SER A 191 -19.40 9.78 -17.10
N GLU A 192 -18.71 10.34 -16.12
CA GLU A 192 -17.44 11.00 -16.37
C GLU A 192 -16.38 9.90 -16.55
N TYR A 193 -16.13 9.48 -17.79
CA TYR A 193 -14.99 8.62 -18.10
C TYR A 193 -13.70 9.35 -17.72
N LYS A 194 -13.07 8.95 -16.62
CA LYS A 194 -11.76 9.43 -16.18
C LYS A 194 -10.74 8.34 -16.43
N SER A 195 -9.57 8.70 -16.94
CA SER A 195 -8.47 7.75 -17.06
C SER A 195 -8.01 7.37 -15.66
N CYS A 196 -8.22 6.11 -15.29
CA CYS A 196 -7.82 5.58 -13.99
C CYS A 196 -6.36 5.14 -14.02
N VAL A 197 -5.63 5.44 -12.95
CA VAL A 197 -4.25 5.03 -12.68
C VAL A 197 -4.25 4.21 -11.40
N ILE A 198 -3.75 2.97 -11.49
CA ILE A 198 -3.61 2.05 -10.37
C ILE A 198 -2.14 1.86 -10.04
N VAL A 199 -1.79 1.95 -8.76
CA VAL A 199 -0.40 1.84 -8.29
C VAL A 199 -0.31 1.05 -7.00
N SER A 200 0.68 0.16 -6.91
CA SER A 200 1.01 -0.64 -5.71
C SER A 200 2.47 -0.41 -5.34
N SER A 201 2.75 0.10 -4.14
CA SER A 201 4.13 0.37 -3.72
C SER A 201 4.84 -0.90 -3.22
N ALA A 202 6.12 -1.08 -3.54
CA ALA A 202 6.92 -2.17 -2.99
C ALA A 202 8.34 -1.71 -2.62
N ILE A 203 8.82 -2.08 -1.43
CA ILE A 203 10.19 -1.82 -0.99
C ILE A 203 11.11 -2.86 -1.64
N VAL A 204 11.95 -2.47 -2.62
CA VAL A 204 13.07 -3.33 -3.07
C VAL A 204 14.25 -3.14 -2.14
N GLN A 205 14.71 -4.25 -1.56
CA GLN A 205 16.00 -4.35 -0.90
C GLN A 205 17.05 -4.74 -1.93
N GLU A 206 17.98 -3.84 -2.27
CA GLU A 206 19.29 -4.30 -2.75
C GLU A 206 20.06 -4.87 -1.55
N LYS A 207 20.38 -6.17 -1.62
CA LYS A 207 21.20 -6.83 -0.60
C LYS A 207 22.67 -6.43 -0.79
N ILE A 208 23.14 -5.48 0.02
CA ILE A 208 24.57 -5.08 0.08
C ILE A 208 25.44 -6.26 0.54
N LEU A 209 24.89 -7.15 1.39
CA LEU A 209 25.51 -8.39 1.83
C LEU A 209 24.50 -9.53 1.69
N ASP A 210 24.93 -10.65 1.13
CA ASP A 210 24.15 -11.88 1.04
C ASP A 210 24.49 -12.82 2.20
N PRO A 211 23.58 -13.01 3.18
CA PRO A 211 23.83 -13.92 4.30
C PRO A 211 24.10 -15.36 3.87
N GLY A 212 23.59 -15.78 2.70
CA GLY A 212 23.79 -17.12 2.16
C GLY A 212 25.24 -17.45 1.80
N LYS A 213 26.12 -16.45 1.72
CA LYS A 213 27.55 -16.62 1.43
C LYS A 213 28.41 -16.87 2.67
N PHE A 214 27.83 -16.83 3.87
CA PHE A 214 28.55 -16.99 5.14
C PHE A 214 28.13 -18.27 5.86
N SER A 215 29.10 -19.13 6.16
CA SER A 215 28.87 -20.39 6.86
C SER A 215 28.65 -20.24 8.38
N CYS A 216 28.89 -19.05 8.96
CA CYS A 216 28.61 -18.78 10.37
C CYS A 216 28.28 -17.31 10.66
N LEU A 217 27.36 -17.11 11.60
CA LEU A 217 26.87 -15.81 12.05
C LEU A 217 27.99 -14.89 12.56
N ARG A 218 28.99 -15.45 13.25
CA ARG A 218 30.13 -14.68 13.78
C ARG A 218 30.94 -14.03 12.65
N ASN A 219 31.10 -14.71 11.50
CA ASN A 219 31.81 -14.15 10.35
C ASN A 219 30.96 -13.08 9.66
N LEU A 220 29.66 -13.31 9.52
CA LEU A 220 28.73 -12.32 8.99
C LEU A 220 28.75 -11.03 9.83
N LEU A 221 28.57 -11.12 11.14
CA LEU A 221 28.58 -9.97 12.05
C LEU A 221 29.89 -9.19 12.00
N ARG A 222 31.03 -9.88 11.93
CA ARG A 222 32.34 -9.21 11.80
C ARG A 222 32.44 -8.47 10.47
N VAL A 223 32.00 -9.07 9.37
CA VAL A 223 32.00 -8.42 8.04
C VAL A 223 31.05 -7.22 8.02
N THR A 224 29.84 -7.36 8.57
CA THR A 224 28.88 -6.27 8.73
C THR A 224 29.48 -5.12 9.55
N ALA A 225 30.11 -5.41 10.69
CA ALA A 225 30.77 -4.40 11.52
C ALA A 225 31.89 -3.67 10.77
N TRP A 226 32.71 -4.38 9.98
CA TRP A 226 33.74 -3.76 9.15
C TRP A 226 33.18 -2.88 8.04
N VAL A 227 32.10 -3.31 7.38
CA VAL A 227 31.42 -2.51 6.34
C VAL A 227 30.85 -1.23 6.95
N VAL A 228 30.18 -1.34 8.11
CA VAL A 228 29.64 -0.17 8.83
C VAL A 228 30.77 0.79 9.26
N ARG A 229 31.86 0.27 9.82
CA ARG A 229 33.06 1.06 10.17
C ARG A 229 33.65 1.78 8.96
N PHE A 230 33.76 1.09 7.82
CA PHE A 230 34.27 1.68 6.57
C PHE A 230 33.37 2.81 6.07
N VAL A 231 32.05 2.60 6.03
CA VAL A 231 31.08 3.63 5.65
C VAL A 231 31.15 4.84 6.59
N ASN A 232 31.29 4.61 7.89
CA ASN A 232 31.41 5.68 8.87
C ASN A 232 32.73 6.46 8.73
N ALA A 233 33.84 5.78 8.39
CA ALA A 233 35.12 6.43 8.11
C ALA A 233 35.04 7.34 6.87
N LEU A 234 34.32 6.93 5.82
CA LEU A 234 34.05 7.76 4.65
C LEU A 234 33.22 9.00 5.01
N LYS A 235 32.25 8.87 5.92
CA LYS A 235 31.38 9.98 6.36
C LYS A 235 32.04 10.96 7.32
N ARG A 236 32.92 10.50 8.22
CA ARG A 236 33.43 11.31 9.35
C ARG A 236 34.88 11.79 9.19
N LYS A 237 35.59 11.44 8.10
CA LYS A 237 37.01 11.77 7.83
C LYS A 237 38.03 11.35 8.90
N ASN A 238 37.60 10.68 9.97
CA ASN A 238 38.46 10.02 10.95
C ASN A 238 38.13 8.53 10.95
N ALA A 239 39.12 7.72 10.60
CA ALA A 239 39.01 6.26 10.63
C ALA A 239 39.44 5.74 11.99
N GLU A 240 38.53 5.07 12.70
CA GLU A 240 38.91 4.25 13.84
C GLU A 240 39.82 3.12 13.38
N LYS A 241 40.96 2.96 14.06
CA LYS A 241 41.97 1.94 13.75
C LYS A 241 42.05 0.94 14.89
N GLY A 242 42.24 -0.32 14.56
CA GLY A 242 42.39 -1.40 15.54
C GLY A 242 41.34 -2.50 15.38
N PRO A 243 41.29 -3.46 16.33
CA PRO A 243 40.27 -4.51 16.34
C PRO A 243 38.86 -3.92 16.47
N LEU A 244 37.84 -4.68 16.06
CA LEU A 244 36.44 -4.31 16.28
C LEU A 244 36.15 -4.26 17.78
N THR A 245 35.44 -3.24 18.23
CA THR A 245 34.99 -3.12 19.62
C THR A 245 33.76 -3.98 19.87
N SER A 246 33.46 -4.25 21.15
CA SER A 246 32.23 -4.97 21.51
C SER A 246 31.00 -4.21 21.02
N ASP A 247 31.00 -2.89 21.16
CA ASP A 247 29.88 -2.04 20.75
C ASP A 247 29.65 -2.08 19.25
N GLU A 248 30.70 -2.20 18.43
CA GLU A 248 30.55 -2.35 16.97
C GLU A 248 30.01 -3.70 16.56
N LEU A 249 30.34 -4.76 17.29
CA LEU A 249 29.76 -6.08 17.07
C LEU A 249 28.29 -6.08 17.48
N THR A 250 27.93 -5.48 18.62
CA THR A 250 26.54 -5.31 19.06
C THR A 250 25.75 -4.41 18.10
N ASN A 251 26.34 -3.33 17.61
CA ASN A 251 25.70 -2.49 16.60
C ASN A 251 25.54 -3.24 15.27
N ALA A 252 26.47 -4.12 14.90
CA ALA A 252 26.33 -4.97 13.71
C ALA A 252 25.23 -6.03 13.85
N GLU A 253 24.76 -6.35 15.07
CA GLU A 253 23.57 -7.18 15.29
C GLU A 253 22.26 -6.43 15.02
N MET A 254 22.29 -5.08 14.96
CA MET A 254 21.11 -4.25 14.69
C MET A 254 20.86 -3.99 13.19
N PHE A 255 21.73 -4.46 12.30
CA PHE A 255 21.61 -4.33 10.83
C PHE A 255 21.26 -5.68 10.19
#